data_AF-A0A3N5SWD1-F1
#
_entry.id   AF-A0A3N5SWD1-F1
#
_cell.length_a   1.000
_cell.length_b   1.000
_cell.length_c   1.000
_cell.angle_alpha   90.00
_cell.angle_beta   90.00
_cell.angle_gamma   90.00
#
_symmetry.space_group_name_H-M   'P 1'
#
loop_
_entity.id
_entity.type
_entity.pdbx_description
1 polymer ?
#
loop_
_entity_poly.entity_id
_entity_poly.type
_entity_poly.pdbx_seq_one_letter_code
_entity_poly.pdbx_strand_id
1 'polypeptide(L)'
;MDDFEPIPKRPSFWRFVIVWGLFLFFLILFRKDWLPAWHGWRDLLFVLLNGAPAQSVGPSSLESIDWYAMLRIPVNILIFCGVYLISLFVVAQFVLPVHTWQERLMAWKRLRSYLVGWHGPAVFVREGKLISRAAEEDNVYPGVALVDLRSAIVLEQTNVWALESETDGEIDDPVSKRRPPFSFRRGPASPDDQYGLTRVCGPGINFTQWGEKIRNVVDLRPQIRLESGVKAFTKDGIEIETRVFAGFSLSSPPDVIPVAYVGGSSVDDIYGLVIDEKPSGVVSISGKFSLDPEDAREIHRLVVSGGTEARPNATTAARSARSARKGPFAFDEHRIFSAAYGQAHWGSSNEKTQWHELPLLVAVEIFRNHLEQYTYDYLYMLEAPERLPWLNEIKPEFMRKVKHQGLLSFKLMRFAGSGLGAAGSPTGWDMTPLDEKHFGQSIPAASLESSPAYEFRNTHLKPLRERGIAIMFAGFAELKPQHAIRVKMAERWKAKLDLEIKTTLARNEREAMQLINNARTQVQRDATYSLSNLLKRETHSKEALALLLFQALQAAATDEKNKDLPPREILGMMQNLHRWLLVEWEESDAKRKAGRDARPPLPPGDQPRNT
;
A
#
# COMPACT_ATOMS: atom_id res chain seq x y z
N MET A 1 23.04 19.52 3.45
CA MET A 1 24.04 19.58 4.54
C MET A 1 25.17 18.70 4.04
N ASP A 2 25.89 19.28 3.10
CA ASP A 2 26.74 18.61 2.13
C ASP A 2 28.15 19.14 2.34
N ASP A 3 28.86 18.56 3.29
CA ASP A 3 30.28 18.80 3.50
C ASP A 3 30.94 17.45 3.74
N PHE A 4 31.21 16.74 2.64
CA PHE A 4 32.19 15.66 2.66
C PHE A 4 33.37 16.11 1.81
N GLU A 5 34.44 16.51 2.50
CA GLU A 5 35.72 16.81 1.87
C GLU A 5 36.18 15.64 0.98
N PRO A 6 36.77 15.92 -0.20
CA PRO A 6 37.29 14.89 -1.07
C PRO A 6 38.42 14.14 -0.34
N ILE A 7 38.14 12.89 0.01
CA ILE A 7 39.11 11.96 0.62
C ILE A 7 40.41 12.00 -0.21
N PRO A 8 41.58 12.28 0.39
CA PRO A 8 42.78 12.63 -0.35
C PRO A 8 43.21 11.57 -1.36
N LYS A 9 43.63 12.06 -2.54
CA LYS A 9 44.08 11.25 -3.68
C LYS A 9 45.29 10.38 -3.31
N ARG A 10 45.11 9.07 -3.53
CA ARG A 10 46.10 7.97 -3.63
C ARG A 10 46.98 7.70 -2.39
N PRO A 11 46.65 6.67 -1.57
CA PRO A 11 47.53 6.18 -0.51
C PRO A 11 48.80 5.44 -1.02
N SER A 12 49.08 5.41 -2.33
CA SER A 12 50.23 4.70 -2.89
C SER A 12 51.57 5.23 -2.38
N PHE A 13 51.67 6.54 -2.13
CA PHE A 13 52.87 7.16 -1.58
C PHE A 13 53.19 6.63 -0.17
N TRP A 14 52.21 6.67 0.74
CA TRP A 14 52.39 6.18 2.11
C TRP A 14 52.65 4.67 2.17
N ARG A 15 52.04 3.88 1.29
CA ARG A 15 52.35 2.43 1.18
C ARG A 15 53.81 2.21 0.81
N PHE A 16 54.32 2.94 -0.18
CA PHE A 16 55.72 2.87 -0.58
C PHE A 16 56.64 3.30 0.58
N VAL A 17 56.33 4.42 1.24
CA VAL A 17 57.11 4.94 2.38
C VAL A 17 57.13 3.95 3.55
N ILE A 18 56.02 3.30 3.88
CA ILE A 18 55.98 2.32 4.98
C ILE A 18 56.78 1.06 4.63
N VAL A 19 56.61 0.52 3.42
CA VAL A 19 57.32 -0.69 2.97
C VAL A 19 58.83 -0.43 2.90
N TRP A 20 59.23 0.68 2.27
CA TRP A 20 60.65 1.04 2.16
C TRP A 20 61.24 1.51 3.49
N GLY A 21 60.46 2.15 4.35
CA GLY A 21 60.88 2.52 5.70
C GLY A 21 61.16 1.30 6.57
N LEU A 22 60.28 0.29 6.54
CA LEU A 22 60.51 -1.00 7.21
C LEU A 22 61.71 -1.74 6.63
N PHE A 23 61.88 -1.71 5.31
CA PHE A 23 63.04 -2.31 4.64
C PHE A 23 64.35 -1.61 5.04
N LEU A 24 64.36 -0.27 5.05
CA LEU A 24 65.51 0.53 5.46
C LEU A 24 65.84 0.30 6.95
N PHE A 25 64.81 0.23 7.80
CA PHE A 25 64.98 -0.10 9.21
C PHE A 25 65.57 -1.50 9.40
N PHE A 26 65.14 -2.49 8.61
CA PHE A 26 65.74 -3.83 8.60
C PHE A 26 67.23 -3.78 8.19
N LEU A 27 67.57 -3.04 7.13
CA LEU A 27 68.97 -2.86 6.71
C LEU A 27 69.83 -2.21 7.80
N ILE A 28 69.27 -1.24 8.54
CA ILE A 28 69.96 -0.58 9.65
C ILE A 28 70.15 -1.54 10.84
N LEU A 29 69.11 -2.28 11.22
CA LEU A 29 69.11 -3.16 12.38
C LEU A 29 70.09 -4.33 12.21
N PHE A 30 70.25 -4.82 10.98
CA PHE A 30 71.19 -5.90 10.65
C PHE A 30 72.48 -5.40 9.99
N ARG A 31 72.78 -4.10 10.02
CA ARG A 31 73.95 -3.49 9.32
C ARG A 31 75.27 -4.20 9.60
N LYS A 32 75.46 -4.70 10.83
CA LYS A 32 76.67 -5.43 11.24
C LYS A 32 76.83 -6.80 10.57
N ASP A 33 75.72 -7.45 10.21
CA ASP A 33 75.70 -8.76 9.56
C ASP A 33 75.78 -8.65 8.03
N TRP A 34 75.38 -7.51 7.44
CA TRP A 34 75.38 -7.29 5.99
C TRP A 34 76.77 -7.13 5.39
N LEU A 35 77.68 -6.44 6.07
CA LEU A 35 79.02 -6.14 5.55
C LEU A 35 79.85 -7.42 5.29
N PRO A 36 79.96 -8.39 6.23
CA PRO A 36 80.70 -9.63 5.99
C PRO A 36 80.06 -10.49 4.89
N ALA A 37 78.73 -10.60 4.89
CA ALA A 37 78.02 -11.42 3.91
C ALA A 37 78.09 -10.82 2.49
N TRP A 38 78.08 -9.49 2.35
CA TRP A 38 78.27 -8.81 1.07
C TRP A 38 79.65 -9.08 0.49
N HIS A 39 80.69 -9.03 1.33
CA HIS A 39 82.05 -9.40 0.91
C HIS A 39 82.12 -10.87 0.45
N GLY A 40 81.54 -11.80 1.22
CA GLY A 40 81.45 -13.21 0.83
C GLY A 40 80.68 -13.44 -0.47
N TRP A 41 79.56 -12.74 -0.69
CA TRP A 41 78.77 -12.86 -1.92
C TRP A 41 79.49 -12.28 -3.13
N ARG A 42 80.15 -11.13 -2.98
CA ARG A 42 80.94 -10.50 -4.04
C ARG A 42 82.08 -11.41 -4.48
N ASP A 43 82.80 -12.00 -3.52
CA ASP A 43 83.95 -12.83 -3.81
C ASP A 43 83.52 -14.17 -4.45
N LEU A 44 82.40 -14.75 -4.01
CA LEU A 44 81.79 -15.92 -4.68
C LEU A 44 81.29 -15.61 -6.10
N LEU A 45 80.64 -14.46 -6.30
CA LEU A 45 80.14 -14.02 -7.60
C LEU A 45 81.28 -13.70 -8.56
N PHE A 46 82.39 -13.14 -8.07
CA PHE A 46 83.61 -12.91 -8.83
C PHE A 46 84.23 -14.22 -9.32
N VAL A 47 84.28 -15.25 -8.47
CA VAL A 47 84.75 -16.60 -8.85
C VAL A 47 83.82 -17.23 -9.89
N LEU A 48 82.50 -17.10 -9.71
CA LEU A 48 81.49 -17.71 -10.57
C LEU A 48 81.40 -17.05 -11.97
N LEU A 49 81.54 -15.73 -12.06
CA LEU A 49 81.46 -14.98 -13.32
C LEU A 49 82.78 -14.93 -14.09
N ASN A 50 83.92 -14.86 -13.41
CA ASN A 50 85.22 -14.71 -14.07
C ASN A 50 85.97 -16.03 -14.29
N GLY A 51 85.39 -17.17 -13.89
CA GLY A 51 85.94 -18.51 -14.14
C GLY A 51 87.34 -18.75 -13.58
N ALA A 52 87.77 -17.92 -12.63
CA ALA A 52 89.13 -17.97 -12.09
C ALA A 52 89.29 -19.23 -11.21
N PRO A 53 90.37 -20.01 -11.38
CA PRO A 53 90.65 -21.13 -10.51
C PRO A 53 90.88 -20.61 -9.08
N ALA A 54 90.35 -21.33 -8.09
CA ALA A 54 90.32 -20.99 -6.66
C ALA A 54 91.67 -20.62 -6.00
N GLN A 55 92.78 -20.64 -6.74
CA GLN A 55 94.14 -20.39 -6.27
C GLN A 55 94.57 -18.91 -6.30
N SER A 56 93.84 -18.01 -6.97
CA SER A 56 94.15 -16.57 -6.96
C SER A 56 93.49 -15.80 -5.81
N VAL A 57 92.69 -16.48 -4.98
CA VAL A 57 92.12 -15.94 -3.74
C VAL A 57 92.83 -16.71 -2.62
N GLY A 58 93.53 -16.01 -1.73
CA GLY A 58 94.45 -16.63 -0.78
C GLY A 58 93.80 -17.75 0.06
N PRO A 59 94.56 -18.72 0.59
CA PRO A 59 94.04 -19.89 1.31
C PRO A 59 93.16 -19.54 2.53
N SER A 60 93.23 -18.30 3.01
CA SER A 60 92.35 -17.78 4.05
C SER A 60 90.96 -17.35 3.57
N SER A 61 90.64 -17.30 2.28
CA SER A 61 89.35 -16.76 1.79
C SER A 61 88.26 -17.81 1.54
N LEU A 62 88.62 -19.09 1.36
CA LEU A 62 87.66 -20.19 1.18
C LEU A 62 87.35 -20.92 2.51
N GLU A 63 88.31 -21.00 3.43
CA GLU A 63 88.06 -21.48 4.81
C GLU A 63 87.40 -20.42 5.71
N SER A 64 87.48 -19.13 5.36
CA SER A 64 86.81 -18.03 6.09
C SER A 64 85.48 -17.59 5.45
N ILE A 65 84.96 -18.33 4.47
CA ILE A 65 83.55 -18.18 4.12
C ILE A 65 82.78 -18.66 5.34
N ASP A 66 82.46 -17.72 6.23
CA ASP A 66 81.60 -17.91 7.37
C ASP A 66 80.23 -18.30 6.82
N TRP A 67 80.08 -19.59 6.53
CA TRP A 67 78.84 -20.18 6.04
C TRP A 67 77.70 -19.87 7.02
N TYR A 68 78.05 -19.72 8.30
CA TYR A 68 77.21 -19.17 9.35
C TYR A 68 76.73 -17.74 9.05
N ALA A 69 77.60 -16.80 8.67
CA ALA A 69 77.21 -15.44 8.28
C ALA A 69 76.34 -15.43 6.99
N MET A 70 76.65 -16.32 6.05
CA MET A 70 75.91 -16.46 4.79
C MET A 70 74.51 -17.03 5.01
N LEU A 71 74.33 -18.00 5.92
CA LEU A 71 73.03 -18.55 6.32
C LEU A 71 72.27 -17.64 7.29
N ARG A 72 72.96 -16.79 8.06
CA ARG A 72 72.33 -15.89 9.03
C ARG A 72 71.44 -14.85 8.38
N ILE A 73 71.81 -14.33 7.21
CA ILE A 73 70.97 -13.37 6.46
C ILE A 73 69.63 -13.98 6.02
N PRO A 74 69.57 -15.11 5.30
CA PRO A 74 68.30 -15.70 4.90
C PRO A 74 67.46 -16.13 6.12
N VAL A 75 68.10 -16.58 7.21
CA VAL A 75 67.40 -16.87 8.47
C VAL A 75 66.82 -15.61 9.10
N ASN A 76 67.58 -14.50 9.19
CA ASN A 76 67.09 -13.23 9.72
C ASN A 76 65.98 -12.63 8.86
N ILE A 77 66.07 -12.74 7.53
CA ILE A 77 65.00 -12.34 6.60
C ILE A 77 63.77 -13.21 6.83
N LEU A 78 63.92 -14.52 7.00
CA LEU A 78 62.80 -15.43 7.29
C LEU A 78 62.13 -15.09 8.62
N ILE A 79 62.91 -14.82 9.67
CA ILE A 79 62.41 -14.40 10.98
C ILE A 79 61.69 -13.05 10.87
N PHE A 80 62.28 -12.06 10.20
CA PHE A 80 61.66 -10.75 9.99
C PHE A 80 60.36 -10.85 9.20
N CYS A 81 60.34 -11.62 8.11
CA CYS A 81 59.13 -11.92 7.35
C CYS A 81 58.08 -12.62 8.23
N GLY A 82 58.48 -13.59 9.05
CA GLY A 82 57.60 -14.28 10.00
C GLY A 82 56.98 -13.31 11.02
N VAL A 83 57.80 -12.50 11.69
CA VAL A 83 57.37 -11.48 12.65
C VAL A 83 56.47 -10.45 11.96
N TYR A 84 56.81 -10.01 10.75
CA TYR A 84 55.99 -9.09 9.97
C TYR A 84 54.61 -9.69 9.64
N LEU A 85 54.54 -10.94 9.16
CA LEU A 85 53.27 -11.61 8.86
C LEU A 85 52.41 -11.83 10.12
N ILE A 86 53.03 -12.19 11.25
CA ILE A 86 52.36 -12.31 12.55
C ILE A 86 51.87 -10.95 13.02
N SER A 87 52.68 -9.90 12.91
CA SER A 87 52.29 -8.54 13.30
C SER A 87 51.10 -8.04 12.46
N LEU A 88 51.08 -8.31 11.15
CA LEU A 88 49.93 -8.03 10.28
C LEU A 88 48.69 -8.82 10.70
N PHE A 89 48.85 -10.06 11.13
CA PHE A 89 47.74 -10.88 11.62
C PHE A 89 47.14 -10.30 12.90
N VAL A 90 47.98 -9.81 13.82
CA VAL A 90 47.56 -9.11 15.04
C VAL A 90 46.90 -7.76 14.71
N VAL A 91 47.48 -6.96 13.82
CA VAL A 91 46.94 -5.65 13.44
C VAL A 91 45.60 -5.79 12.70
N ALA A 92 45.41 -6.83 11.90
CA ALA A 92 44.17 -7.08 11.18
C ALA A 92 42.93 -7.16 12.10
N GLN A 93 43.09 -7.55 13.37
CA GLN A 93 41.99 -7.62 14.33
C GLN A 93 41.48 -6.24 14.81
N PHE A 94 42.32 -5.21 14.69
CA PHE A 94 41.99 -3.84 15.11
C PHE A 94 41.44 -2.99 13.96
N VAL A 95 41.74 -3.37 12.72
CA VAL A 95 41.29 -2.64 11.52
C VAL A 95 39.85 -3.00 11.16
N LEU A 96 39.44 -4.25 11.37
CA LEU A 96 38.09 -4.74 11.09
C LEU A 96 37.51 -5.41 12.36
N PRO A 97 36.23 -5.18 12.69
CA PRO A 97 35.60 -5.82 13.86
C PRO A 97 35.33 -7.32 13.59
N VAL A 98 36.39 -8.12 13.72
CA VAL A 98 36.37 -9.54 13.36
C VAL A 98 36.14 -10.44 14.57
N HIS A 99 35.15 -11.34 14.48
CA HIS A 99 34.77 -12.20 15.60
C HIS A 99 35.15 -13.67 15.41
N THR A 100 35.21 -14.17 14.17
CA THR A 100 35.53 -15.60 13.91
C THR A 100 36.94 -15.82 13.36
N TRP A 101 37.51 -17.01 13.62
CA TRP A 101 38.85 -17.38 13.12
C TRP A 101 38.95 -17.32 11.58
N GLN A 102 37.89 -17.72 10.89
CA GLN A 102 37.82 -17.67 9.43
C GLN A 102 37.82 -16.22 8.92
N GLU A 103 37.03 -15.34 9.52
CA GLU A 103 37.04 -13.91 9.18
C GLU A 103 38.42 -13.28 9.46
N ARG A 104 39.14 -13.71 10.51
CA ARG A 104 40.49 -13.19 10.82
C ARG A 104 41.48 -13.52 9.72
N LEU A 105 41.44 -14.77 9.25
CA LEU A 105 42.27 -15.20 8.13
C LEU A 105 41.91 -14.46 6.84
N MET A 106 40.62 -14.18 6.60
CA MET A 106 40.16 -13.39 5.46
C MET A 106 40.62 -11.94 5.56
N ALA A 107 40.44 -11.28 6.71
CA ALA A 107 40.89 -9.92 6.97
C ALA A 107 42.41 -9.78 6.79
N TRP A 108 43.20 -10.72 7.30
CA TRP A 108 44.64 -10.77 7.10
C TRP A 108 45.02 -10.93 5.62
N LYS A 109 44.37 -11.84 4.89
CA LYS A 109 44.57 -12.00 3.43
C LYS A 109 44.26 -10.71 2.67
N ARG A 110 43.21 -9.98 3.05
CA ARG A 110 42.80 -8.70 2.45
C ARG A 110 43.76 -7.56 2.78
N LEU A 111 44.25 -7.49 4.02
CA LEU A 111 45.25 -6.49 4.42
C LEU A 111 46.57 -6.72 3.67
N ARG A 112 46.99 -7.98 3.53
CA ARG A 112 48.16 -8.34 2.71
C ARG A 112 47.97 -7.96 1.25
N SER A 113 46.79 -8.20 0.67
CA SER A 113 46.52 -7.83 -0.73
C SER A 113 46.45 -6.31 -0.92
N TYR A 114 46.00 -5.57 0.10
CA TYR A 114 46.05 -4.10 0.14
C TYR A 114 47.47 -3.54 0.12
N LEU A 115 48.40 -4.14 0.87
CA LEU A 115 49.82 -3.75 0.88
C LEU A 115 50.50 -3.97 -0.47
N VAL A 116 50.16 -5.05 -1.17
CA VAL A 116 50.72 -5.39 -2.51
C VAL A 116 50.02 -4.60 -3.63
N GLY A 117 48.93 -3.89 -3.34
CA GLY A 117 48.17 -3.12 -4.33
C GLY A 117 47.14 -3.93 -5.12
N TRP A 118 46.97 -5.23 -4.80
CA TRP A 118 45.92 -6.10 -5.33
C TRP A 118 44.69 -6.11 -4.41
N HIS A 119 44.20 -4.92 -4.06
CA HIS A 119 42.98 -4.81 -3.25
C HIS A 119 41.76 -4.56 -4.12
N GLY A 120 40.68 -5.21 -3.71
CA GLY A 120 39.33 -4.87 -4.11
C GLY A 120 38.80 -3.59 -3.49
N PRO A 121 37.49 -3.39 -3.62
CA PRO A 121 36.80 -2.23 -3.08
C PRO A 121 36.71 -2.31 -1.56
N ALA A 122 36.86 -1.16 -0.89
CA ALA A 122 36.65 -1.02 0.56
C ALA A 122 35.42 -0.14 0.78
N VAL A 123 34.24 -0.77 0.74
CA VAL A 123 32.97 -0.02 0.69
C VAL A 123 32.26 -0.04 2.03
N PHE A 124 31.71 1.11 2.39
CA PHE A 124 30.83 1.23 3.53
C PHE A 124 29.40 1.43 3.03
N VAL A 125 28.49 0.58 3.48
CA VAL A 125 27.07 0.71 3.18
C VAL A 125 26.35 1.18 4.41
N ARG A 126 25.75 2.37 4.32
CA ARG A 126 24.98 2.98 5.38
C ARG A 126 23.64 3.41 4.84
N GLU A 127 22.57 3.02 5.53
CA GLU A 127 21.20 3.44 5.20
C GLU A 127 20.78 3.16 3.75
N GLY A 128 21.18 2.00 3.23
CA GLY A 128 20.86 1.58 1.87
C GLY A 128 21.61 2.35 0.78
N LYS A 129 22.58 3.19 1.15
CA LYS A 129 23.43 3.94 0.22
C LYS A 129 24.85 3.42 0.24
N LEU A 130 25.42 3.29 -0.95
CA LEU A 130 26.82 2.94 -1.15
C LEU A 130 27.68 4.19 -0.89
N ILE A 131 28.55 4.14 0.11
CA ILE A 131 29.57 5.16 0.36
C ILE A 131 30.90 4.58 -0.13
N SER A 132 31.21 4.86 -1.38
CA SER A 132 32.42 4.40 -2.06
C SER A 132 33.13 5.56 -2.75
N ARG A 133 34.43 5.38 -2.98
CA ARG A 133 35.17 6.23 -3.92
C ARG A 133 34.83 5.78 -5.34
N ALA A 134 34.61 6.71 -6.27
CA ALA A 134 34.26 6.40 -7.67
C ALA A 134 35.23 5.40 -8.36
N ALA A 135 36.51 5.38 -7.98
CA ALA A 135 37.50 4.44 -8.52
C ALA A 135 37.46 3.02 -7.92
N GLU A 136 36.68 2.83 -6.85
CA GLU A 136 36.54 1.55 -6.13
C GLU A 136 35.24 0.82 -6.54
N GLU A 137 34.19 1.50 -7.01
CA GLU A 137 32.91 0.87 -7.39
C GLU A 137 33.03 -0.17 -8.51
N ASP A 138 33.91 0.09 -9.47
CA ASP A 138 34.15 -0.79 -10.61
C ASP A 138 35.29 -1.80 -10.37
N ASN A 139 35.83 -1.85 -9.16
CA ASN A 139 36.94 -2.74 -8.86
C ASN A 139 36.45 -4.16 -8.56
N VAL A 140 36.91 -5.11 -9.39
CA VAL A 140 36.51 -6.52 -9.36
C VAL A 140 37.51 -7.39 -8.56
N TYR A 141 38.58 -6.79 -8.03
CA TYR A 141 39.49 -7.47 -7.12
C TYR A 141 38.80 -7.76 -5.78
N PRO A 142 39.29 -8.74 -5.02
CA PRO A 142 38.64 -9.12 -3.79
C PRO A 142 38.91 -8.10 -2.66
N GLY A 143 37.84 -7.65 -2.02
CA GLY A 143 37.79 -6.51 -1.10
C GLY A 143 36.96 -6.79 0.15
N VAL A 144 36.49 -5.70 0.77
CA VAL A 144 35.72 -5.72 2.02
C VAL A 144 34.56 -4.73 1.91
N ALA A 145 33.35 -5.21 2.21
CA ALA A 145 32.15 -4.39 2.33
C ALA A 145 31.66 -4.46 3.79
N LEU A 146 31.61 -3.30 4.45
CA LEU A 146 31.03 -3.18 5.78
C LEU A 146 29.59 -2.67 5.63
N VAL A 147 28.63 -3.49 6.01
CA VAL A 147 27.21 -3.26 5.81
C VAL A 147 26.55 -2.96 7.16
N ASP A 148 25.86 -1.83 7.27
CA ASP A 148 25.08 -1.47 8.46
C ASP A 148 23.95 -2.49 8.75
N LEU A 149 23.50 -2.55 10.00
CA LEU A 149 22.41 -3.41 10.52
C LEU A 149 21.08 -3.26 9.76
N ARG A 150 20.93 -2.20 8.98
CA ARG A 150 19.71 -1.81 8.28
C ARG A 150 19.80 -2.03 6.77
N SER A 151 20.89 -2.60 6.28
CA SER A 151 21.14 -2.69 4.84
C SER A 151 21.61 -4.09 4.44
N ALA A 152 21.44 -4.39 3.16
CA ALA A 152 21.95 -5.58 2.52
C ALA A 152 22.59 -5.20 1.19
N ILE A 153 23.54 -6.02 0.74
CA ILE A 153 24.20 -5.84 -0.56
C ILE A 153 23.98 -7.07 -1.42
N VAL A 154 23.86 -6.83 -2.72
CA VAL A 154 23.75 -7.88 -3.72
C VAL A 154 25.01 -7.83 -4.58
N LEU A 155 25.76 -8.92 -4.53
CA LEU A 155 27.01 -9.10 -5.26
C LEU A 155 26.74 -9.96 -6.48
N GLU A 156 27.25 -9.52 -7.63
CA GLU A 156 27.16 -10.24 -8.88
C GLU A 156 28.55 -10.63 -9.37
N GLN A 157 28.70 -11.87 -9.79
CA GLN A 157 29.90 -12.37 -10.43
C GLN A 157 29.90 -11.93 -11.88
N THR A 158 30.79 -10.99 -12.21
CA THR A 158 31.02 -10.58 -13.59
C THR A 158 31.84 -11.67 -14.28
N ASN A 159 31.21 -12.42 -15.18
CA ASN A 159 31.91 -13.30 -16.10
C ASN A 159 32.68 -12.44 -17.10
N VAL A 160 33.97 -12.27 -16.87
CA VAL A 160 34.88 -11.49 -17.71
C VAL A 160 34.86 -11.94 -19.19
N TRP A 161 34.39 -13.16 -19.47
CA TRP A 161 34.29 -13.75 -20.81
C TRP A 161 33.02 -13.38 -21.60
N ALA A 162 31.95 -12.88 -20.96
CA ALA A 162 30.71 -12.49 -21.66
C ALA A 162 30.77 -11.07 -22.27
N LEU A 163 31.74 -10.25 -21.83
CA LEU A 163 32.01 -8.92 -22.41
C LEU A 163 32.81 -8.99 -23.73
N GLU A 164 33.34 -10.16 -24.11
CA GLU A 164 34.10 -10.32 -25.35
C GLU A 164 33.20 -10.51 -26.59
N SER A 165 31.89 -10.80 -26.46
CA SER A 165 31.03 -11.06 -27.63
C SER A 165 30.15 -9.90 -28.10
N GLU A 166 30.09 -8.77 -27.37
CA GLU A 166 29.26 -7.61 -27.76
C GLU A 166 30.06 -6.36 -28.16
N THR A 167 31.39 -6.39 -28.05
CA THR A 167 32.26 -5.25 -28.38
C THR A 167 33.28 -5.59 -29.47
N ASP A 168 32.77 -5.94 -30.66
CA ASP A 168 33.47 -5.72 -31.94
C ASP A 168 33.22 -4.30 -32.48
N GLY A 169 32.73 -3.39 -31.62
CA GLY A 169 32.67 -1.96 -31.87
C GLY A 169 33.81 -1.26 -31.13
N GLU A 170 34.75 -0.74 -31.91
CA GLU A 170 35.88 0.11 -31.51
C GLU A 170 35.42 1.30 -30.65
N ILE A 171 35.34 1.10 -29.33
CA ILE A 171 35.21 2.16 -28.34
C ILE A 171 36.45 2.12 -27.46
N ASP A 172 37.28 3.14 -27.64
CA ASP A 172 38.54 3.37 -26.96
C ASP A 172 38.28 3.83 -25.50
N ASP A 173 37.66 2.96 -24.71
CA ASP A 173 37.35 3.23 -23.30
C ASP A 173 38.57 2.92 -22.39
N PRO A 174 38.95 3.83 -21.47
CA PRO A 174 40.07 3.63 -20.55
C PRO A 174 39.84 2.48 -19.53
N VAL A 175 38.65 1.89 -19.53
CA VAL A 175 38.21 0.77 -18.68
C VAL A 175 38.89 -0.55 -19.07
N SER A 176 39.33 -0.71 -20.32
CA SER A 176 39.91 -1.95 -20.86
C SER A 176 41.27 -2.36 -20.25
N LYS A 177 41.91 -1.49 -19.46
CA LYS A 177 43.28 -1.68 -18.92
C LYS A 177 43.36 -2.31 -17.53
N ARG A 178 42.24 -2.67 -16.88
CA ARG A 178 42.24 -3.30 -15.54
C ARG A 178 41.78 -4.76 -15.59
N ARG A 179 42.35 -5.55 -16.50
CA ARG A 179 42.09 -6.99 -16.59
C ARG A 179 42.78 -7.72 -15.42
N PRO A 180 42.12 -8.67 -14.75
CA PRO A 180 42.82 -9.56 -13.82
C PRO A 180 43.82 -10.43 -14.60
N PRO A 181 45.07 -10.59 -14.14
CA PRO A 181 46.10 -11.34 -14.86
C PRO A 181 45.88 -12.86 -14.90
N PHE A 182 44.88 -13.39 -14.17
CA PHE A 182 44.62 -14.83 -14.07
C PHE A 182 43.11 -15.13 -14.00
N SER A 183 42.61 -15.98 -14.88
CA SER A 183 41.27 -16.57 -14.80
C SER A 183 41.31 -17.81 -13.90
N PHE A 184 40.84 -17.67 -12.65
CA PHE A 184 40.68 -18.82 -11.76
C PHE A 184 39.32 -19.48 -11.97
N ARG A 185 39.34 -20.74 -12.42
CA ARG A 185 38.17 -21.63 -12.43
C ARG A 185 37.85 -21.98 -10.98
N ARG A 186 36.70 -21.53 -10.44
CA ARG A 186 36.26 -21.94 -9.10
C ARG A 186 36.02 -23.46 -9.12
N GLY A 187 36.39 -24.14 -8.03
CA GLY A 187 35.98 -25.53 -7.77
C GLY A 187 34.45 -25.66 -7.73
N PRO A 188 33.91 -26.89 -7.77
CA PRO A 188 32.48 -27.14 -7.93
C PRO A 188 31.68 -26.33 -6.90
N ALA A 189 30.64 -25.64 -7.40
CA ALA A 189 29.73 -24.83 -6.59
C ALA A 189 29.21 -25.65 -5.40
N SER A 190 29.09 -25.00 -4.25
CA SER A 190 28.40 -25.61 -3.11
C SER A 190 26.96 -25.93 -3.54
N PRO A 191 26.41 -27.11 -3.23
CA PRO A 191 25.06 -27.49 -3.67
C PRO A 191 23.94 -26.59 -3.11
N ASP A 192 24.24 -25.67 -2.19
CA ASP A 192 23.33 -24.63 -1.69
C ASP A 192 23.35 -23.32 -2.53
N ASP A 193 24.25 -23.15 -3.49
CA ASP A 193 24.32 -21.95 -4.37
C ASP A 193 23.27 -22.05 -5.49
N GLN A 194 22.00 -21.92 -5.13
CA GLN A 194 20.87 -21.94 -6.08
C GLN A 194 20.88 -20.73 -7.05
N TYR A 195 21.77 -19.74 -6.81
CA TYR A 195 22.00 -18.53 -7.62
C TYR A 195 23.46 -18.46 -8.07
N GLY A 196 23.89 -19.36 -8.95
CA GLY A 196 25.32 -19.64 -9.25
C GLY A 196 26.23 -18.47 -9.73
N LEU A 197 25.72 -17.24 -9.84
CA LEU A 197 26.49 -16.03 -10.19
C LEU A 197 26.17 -14.84 -9.29
N THR A 198 25.32 -14.98 -8.26
CA THR A 198 24.87 -13.86 -7.43
C THR A 198 24.81 -14.27 -5.98
N ARG A 199 25.33 -13.41 -5.09
CA ARG A 199 25.37 -13.65 -3.66
C ARG A 199 24.78 -12.47 -2.92
N VAL A 200 23.78 -12.71 -2.07
CA VAL A 200 23.23 -11.68 -1.19
C VAL A 200 23.96 -11.73 0.13
N CYS A 201 24.39 -10.57 0.61
CA CYS A 201 25.05 -10.45 1.90
C CYS A 201 24.24 -9.56 2.83
N GLY A 202 23.96 -10.08 4.01
CA GLY A 202 23.26 -9.36 5.07
C GLY A 202 24.17 -8.40 5.85
N PRO A 203 23.64 -7.82 6.94
CA PRO A 203 24.39 -6.89 7.75
C PRO A 203 25.68 -7.46 8.35
N GLY A 204 26.68 -6.59 8.54
CA GLY A 204 27.98 -6.92 9.10
C GLY A 204 29.13 -6.84 8.08
N ILE A 205 30.24 -7.50 8.40
CA ILE A 205 31.41 -7.55 7.53
C ILE A 205 31.20 -8.63 6.48
N ASN A 206 31.29 -8.23 5.20
CA ASN A 206 31.24 -9.13 4.08
C ASN A 206 32.49 -8.99 3.22
N PHE A 207 33.11 -10.12 2.89
CA PHE A 207 34.27 -10.14 2.01
C PHE A 207 33.81 -10.38 0.57
N THR A 208 34.16 -9.47 -0.35
CA THR A 208 33.92 -9.70 -1.78
C THR A 208 35.00 -10.64 -2.32
N GLN A 209 34.61 -11.50 -3.25
CA GLN A 209 35.50 -12.45 -3.92
C GLN A 209 36.04 -11.88 -5.23
N TRP A 210 36.96 -12.62 -5.84
CA TRP A 210 37.48 -12.26 -7.16
C TRP A 210 36.35 -12.38 -8.18
N GLY A 211 36.16 -11.37 -9.03
CA GLY A 211 35.07 -11.40 -10.01
C GLY A 211 33.74 -10.86 -9.49
N GLU A 212 33.60 -10.54 -8.20
CA GLU A 212 32.35 -10.03 -7.63
C GLU A 212 32.31 -8.50 -7.68
N LYS A 213 31.24 -7.94 -8.24
CA LYS A 213 30.90 -6.51 -8.22
C LYS A 213 29.64 -6.28 -7.37
N ILE A 214 29.57 -5.16 -6.67
CA ILE A 214 28.35 -4.73 -5.98
C ILE A 214 27.37 -4.23 -7.04
N ARG A 215 26.30 -4.98 -7.29
CA ARG A 215 25.27 -4.61 -8.28
C ARG A 215 24.23 -3.68 -7.68
N ASN A 216 23.76 -4.00 -6.47
CA ASN A 216 22.66 -3.27 -5.85
C ASN A 216 22.83 -3.21 -4.32
N VAL A 217 22.32 -2.12 -3.74
CA VAL A 217 22.25 -1.92 -2.29
C VAL A 217 20.80 -1.78 -1.90
N VAL A 218 20.42 -2.47 -0.82
CA VAL A 218 19.03 -2.58 -0.40
C VAL A 218 18.88 -2.06 1.03
N ASP A 219 17.92 -1.16 1.24
CA ASP A 219 17.49 -0.72 2.58
C ASP A 219 16.42 -1.68 3.10
N LEU A 220 16.67 -2.27 4.26
CA LEU A 220 15.77 -3.22 4.92
C LEU A 220 14.69 -2.49 5.75
N ARG A 221 14.84 -1.19 6.01
CA ARG A 221 13.85 -0.42 6.76
C ARG A 221 12.52 -0.34 6.02
N PRO A 222 11.41 -0.13 6.76
CA PRO A 222 10.19 0.43 6.20
C PRO A 222 10.48 1.73 5.46
N GLN A 223 10.07 1.79 4.20
CA GLN A 223 10.19 2.94 3.32
C GLN A 223 8.80 3.42 2.92
N ILE A 224 8.70 4.72 2.63
CA ILE A 224 7.48 5.34 2.11
C ILE A 224 7.83 6.01 0.79
N ARG A 225 6.97 5.82 -0.20
CA ARG A 225 6.97 6.57 -1.46
C ARG A 225 5.65 7.29 -1.60
N LEU A 226 5.72 8.51 -2.11
CA LEU A 226 4.60 9.42 -2.29
C LEU A 226 4.72 10.05 -3.67
N GLU A 227 3.62 10.08 -4.40
CA GLU A 227 3.49 10.85 -5.63
C GLU A 227 2.38 11.88 -5.44
N SER A 228 2.66 13.12 -5.82
CA SER A 228 1.68 14.21 -5.84
C SER A 228 1.23 14.50 -7.26
N GLY A 229 -0.05 14.85 -7.42
CA GLY A 229 -0.60 15.20 -8.73
C GLY A 229 -1.06 13.99 -9.53
N VAL A 230 -1.34 12.87 -8.87
CA VAL A 230 -1.86 11.68 -9.52
C VAL A 230 -3.27 11.97 -10.02
N LYS A 231 -3.42 11.94 -11.34
CA LYS A 231 -4.69 12.12 -12.05
C LYS A 231 -5.38 10.77 -12.23
N ALA A 232 -6.67 10.74 -11.92
CA ALA A 232 -7.57 9.61 -12.11
C ALA A 232 -8.96 10.09 -12.53
N PHE A 233 -9.73 9.23 -13.17
CA PHE A 233 -11.08 9.53 -13.63
C PHE A 233 -12.10 8.74 -12.80
N THR A 234 -13.22 9.37 -12.47
CA THR A 234 -14.38 8.66 -11.93
C THR A 234 -15.14 7.95 -13.05
N LYS A 235 -16.12 7.12 -12.67
CA LYS A 235 -17.06 6.49 -13.61
C LYS A 235 -17.73 7.48 -14.57
N ASP A 236 -17.95 8.71 -14.11
CA ASP A 236 -18.59 9.79 -14.88
C ASP A 236 -17.60 10.58 -15.76
N GLY A 237 -16.33 10.16 -15.81
CA GLY A 237 -15.27 10.85 -16.56
C GLY A 237 -14.75 12.13 -15.91
N ILE A 238 -15.00 12.33 -14.60
CA ILE A 238 -14.52 13.51 -13.89
C ILE A 238 -13.07 13.29 -13.45
N GLU A 239 -12.19 14.18 -13.87
CA GLU A 239 -10.79 14.17 -13.47
C GLU A 239 -10.62 14.63 -12.00
N ILE A 240 -9.97 13.78 -11.22
CA ILE A 240 -9.60 14.02 -9.83
C ILE A 240 -8.09 13.93 -9.69
N GLU A 241 -7.51 14.91 -9.01
CA GLU A 241 -6.11 14.94 -8.62
C GLU A 241 -5.98 14.56 -7.14
N THR A 242 -5.04 13.69 -6.80
CA THR A 242 -4.71 13.39 -5.40
C THR A 242 -3.23 13.10 -5.20
N ARG A 243 -2.85 12.87 -3.94
CA ARG A 243 -1.56 12.33 -3.55
C ARG A 243 -1.73 10.88 -3.16
N VAL A 244 -0.97 9.97 -3.79
CA VAL A 244 -0.98 8.53 -3.49
C VAL A 244 0.33 8.19 -2.79
N PHE A 245 0.26 7.35 -1.76
CA PHE A 245 1.43 6.86 -1.04
C PHE A 245 1.35 5.37 -0.76
N ALA A 246 2.52 4.73 -0.73
CA ALA A 246 2.70 3.34 -0.36
C ALA A 246 3.88 3.21 0.62
N GLY A 247 3.63 2.55 1.75
CA GLY A 247 4.62 2.17 2.74
C GLY A 247 4.93 0.67 2.62
N PHE A 248 6.20 0.32 2.50
CA PHE A 248 6.63 -1.06 2.23
C PHE A 248 7.95 -1.40 2.90
N SER A 249 8.24 -2.69 3.02
CA SER A 249 9.48 -3.21 3.61
C SER A 249 9.87 -4.57 3.00
N LEU A 250 11.17 -4.86 3.00
CA LEU A 250 11.71 -6.17 2.65
C LEU A 250 12.01 -7.04 3.87
N SER A 251 12.07 -6.47 5.07
CA SER A 251 12.35 -7.22 6.30
C SER A 251 11.08 -7.61 7.06
N SER A 252 9.97 -6.90 6.85
CA SER A 252 8.73 -7.18 7.58
C SER A 252 8.20 -8.58 7.26
N PRO A 253 7.72 -9.35 8.25
CA PRO A 253 7.12 -10.66 8.00
C PRO A 253 5.89 -10.52 7.08
N PRO A 254 5.51 -11.60 6.37
CA PRO A 254 4.29 -11.60 5.57
C PRO A 254 3.07 -11.30 6.45
N ASP A 255 2.17 -10.46 5.94
CA ASP A 255 0.90 -10.20 6.61
C ASP A 255 -0.01 -11.43 6.50
N VAL A 256 -0.68 -11.78 7.60
CA VAL A 256 -1.46 -13.02 7.68
C VAL A 256 -2.94 -12.72 7.61
N ILE A 257 -3.59 -13.15 6.54
CA ILE A 257 -5.02 -12.95 6.32
C ILE A 257 -5.81 -14.14 6.86
N PRO A 258 -6.78 -13.92 7.77
CA PRO A 258 -7.72 -14.96 8.14
C PRO A 258 -8.77 -15.17 7.04
N VAL A 259 -9.00 -16.42 6.64
CA VAL A 259 -9.89 -16.79 5.54
C VAL A 259 -10.83 -17.90 5.98
N ALA A 260 -12.10 -17.81 5.57
CA ALA A 260 -13.09 -18.85 5.78
C ALA A 260 -14.06 -18.95 4.61
N TYR A 261 -14.70 -20.11 4.48
CA TYR A 261 -15.86 -20.31 3.63
C TYR A 261 -17.09 -19.68 4.32
N VAL A 262 -17.94 -18.94 3.60
CA VAL A 262 -19.14 -18.30 4.15
C VAL A 262 -20.33 -18.64 3.25
N GLY A 263 -21.37 -19.26 3.83
CA GLY A 263 -22.62 -19.58 3.10
C GLY A 263 -22.55 -20.80 2.15
N GLY A 264 -21.37 -21.22 1.72
CA GLY A 264 -21.18 -22.40 0.87
C GLY A 264 -19.74 -22.90 0.85
N SER A 265 -19.44 -23.86 -0.04
CA SER A 265 -18.13 -24.52 -0.13
C SER A 265 -17.46 -24.33 -1.51
N SER A 266 -17.95 -23.39 -2.32
CA SER A 266 -17.37 -23.06 -3.63
C SER A 266 -16.19 -22.08 -3.52
N VAL A 267 -15.45 -21.87 -4.61
CA VAL A 267 -14.38 -20.86 -4.71
C VAL A 267 -14.93 -19.45 -4.41
N ASP A 268 -16.14 -19.16 -4.87
CA ASP A 268 -16.79 -17.86 -4.70
C ASP A 268 -17.28 -17.61 -3.26
N ASP A 269 -17.32 -18.66 -2.44
CA ASP A 269 -17.74 -18.60 -1.04
C ASP A 269 -16.56 -18.36 -0.10
N ILE A 270 -15.34 -18.18 -0.63
CA ILE A 270 -14.13 -17.92 0.16
C ILE A 270 -13.99 -16.42 0.39
N TYR A 271 -14.05 -16.02 1.65
CA TYR A 271 -13.90 -14.63 2.05
C TYR A 271 -12.77 -14.45 3.05
N GLY A 272 -12.08 -13.30 2.94
CA GLY A 272 -11.22 -12.82 4.00
C GLY A 272 -12.06 -12.25 5.13
N LEU A 273 -11.68 -12.53 6.37
CA LEU A 273 -12.37 -12.06 7.57
C LEU A 273 -11.67 -10.81 8.12
N VAL A 274 -12.46 -9.84 8.60
CA VAL A 274 -11.93 -8.74 9.43
C VAL A 274 -12.17 -9.14 10.87
N ILE A 275 -11.08 -9.33 11.61
CA ILE A 275 -11.11 -9.83 12.97
C ILE A 275 -10.58 -8.76 13.89
N ASP A 276 -11.44 -8.32 14.80
CA ASP A 276 -11.08 -7.41 15.87
C ASP A 276 -10.89 -8.21 17.16
N GLU A 277 -9.63 -8.38 17.57
CA GLU A 277 -9.27 -9.00 18.83
C GLU A 277 -9.37 -7.96 19.96
N LYS A 278 -10.26 -8.21 20.92
CA LYS A 278 -10.31 -7.41 22.15
C LYS A 278 -9.36 -8.02 23.19
N PRO A 279 -8.73 -7.18 24.04
CA PRO A 279 -7.75 -7.63 25.04
C PRO A 279 -8.30 -8.64 26.08
N SER A 280 -9.62 -8.84 26.12
CA SER A 280 -10.29 -9.82 26.98
C SER A 280 -10.28 -11.26 26.43
N GLY A 281 -9.55 -11.55 25.35
CA GLY A 281 -9.54 -12.88 24.71
C GLY A 281 -10.84 -13.18 23.93
N VAL A 282 -11.60 -12.13 23.62
CA VAL A 282 -12.85 -12.18 22.87
C VAL A 282 -12.58 -11.62 21.49
N VAL A 283 -13.01 -12.36 20.48
CA VAL A 283 -12.79 -12.08 19.07
C VAL A 283 -14.14 -11.72 18.45
N SER A 284 -14.20 -10.58 17.76
CA SER A 284 -15.38 -10.21 16.98
C SER A 284 -15.03 -10.17 15.51
N ILE A 285 -15.80 -10.88 14.69
CA ILE A 285 -15.70 -10.82 13.24
C ILE A 285 -16.53 -9.60 12.80
N SER A 286 -15.86 -8.49 12.51
CA SER A 286 -16.52 -7.22 12.17
C SER A 286 -17.01 -7.15 10.73
N GLY A 287 -16.44 -7.96 9.84
CA GLY A 287 -16.89 -8.03 8.46
C GLY A 287 -16.20 -9.10 7.64
N LYS A 288 -16.64 -9.22 6.39
CA LYS A 288 -16.03 -10.05 5.34
C LYS A 288 -15.59 -9.18 4.17
N PHE A 289 -14.60 -9.63 3.41
CA PHE A 289 -14.17 -9.00 2.18
C PHE A 289 -13.86 -10.02 1.09
N SER A 290 -14.09 -9.61 -0.16
CA SER A 290 -13.78 -10.42 -1.33
C SER A 290 -12.26 -10.48 -1.53
N LEU A 291 -11.76 -11.70 -1.73
CA LEU A 291 -10.38 -11.98 -2.09
C LEU A 291 -10.18 -11.83 -3.59
N ASP A 292 -8.93 -11.67 -4.00
CA ASP A 292 -8.57 -11.71 -5.42
C ASP A 292 -8.93 -13.10 -5.98
N PRO A 293 -9.59 -13.22 -7.16
CA PRO A 293 -10.02 -14.52 -7.68
C PRO A 293 -8.89 -15.54 -7.81
N GLU A 294 -7.68 -15.10 -8.12
CA GLU A 294 -6.47 -15.93 -8.21
C GLU A 294 -6.06 -16.47 -6.84
N ASP A 295 -6.08 -15.62 -5.81
CA ASP A 295 -5.74 -16.00 -4.44
C ASP A 295 -6.83 -16.95 -3.88
N ALA A 296 -8.11 -16.68 -4.15
CA ALA A 296 -9.22 -17.54 -3.74
C ALA A 296 -9.15 -18.94 -4.37
N ARG A 297 -8.85 -19.03 -5.68
CA ARG A 297 -8.64 -20.32 -6.37
C ARG A 297 -7.47 -21.10 -5.77
N GLU A 298 -6.38 -20.43 -5.41
CA GLU A 298 -5.23 -21.10 -4.79
C GLU A 298 -5.57 -21.68 -3.41
N ILE A 299 -6.23 -20.88 -2.56
CA ILE A 299 -6.69 -21.32 -1.25
C ILE A 299 -7.64 -22.51 -1.39
N HIS A 300 -8.59 -22.43 -2.32
CA HIS A 300 -9.52 -23.52 -2.61
C HIS A 300 -8.79 -24.82 -2.99
N ARG A 301 -7.84 -24.73 -3.93
CA ARG A 301 -7.04 -25.90 -4.35
C ARG A 301 -6.28 -26.51 -3.18
N LEU A 302 -5.69 -25.69 -2.32
CA LEU A 302 -4.93 -26.16 -1.16
C LEU A 302 -5.82 -26.88 -0.13
N VAL A 303 -7.04 -26.39 0.08
CA VAL A 303 -8.03 -27.02 0.96
C VAL A 303 -8.49 -28.36 0.37
N VAL A 304 -8.84 -28.38 -0.93
CA VAL A 304 -9.30 -29.59 -1.64
C VAL A 304 -8.20 -30.65 -1.74
N SER A 305 -6.94 -30.25 -1.96
CA SER A 305 -5.80 -31.16 -2.05
C SER A 305 -5.34 -31.69 -0.69
N GLY A 306 -6.02 -31.32 0.40
CA GLY A 306 -5.64 -31.74 1.75
C GLY A 306 -4.27 -31.24 2.18
N GLY A 307 -3.79 -30.11 1.65
CA GLY A 307 -2.54 -29.45 2.06
C GLY A 307 -1.27 -30.29 1.96
N THR A 308 -1.30 -31.41 1.25
CA THR A 308 -0.09 -32.09 0.73
C THR A 308 0.77 -31.14 -0.10
N GLU A 309 0.14 -30.14 -0.70
CA GLU A 309 0.78 -29.05 -1.43
C GLU A 309 1.05 -27.80 -0.55
N ALA A 310 0.82 -27.83 0.76
CA ALA A 310 1.04 -26.64 1.57
C ALA A 310 2.48 -26.59 2.10
N ARG A 311 3.20 -25.48 1.88
CA ARG A 311 4.42 -25.16 2.65
C ARG A 311 3.98 -24.37 3.89
N PRO A 312 3.99 -24.95 5.10
CA PRO A 312 3.69 -24.18 6.29
C PRO A 312 4.74 -23.07 6.47
N ASN A 313 4.31 -21.86 6.87
CA ASN A 313 5.16 -20.69 7.13
C ASN A 313 6.29 -20.95 8.14
N ALA A 314 6.30 -22.11 8.81
CA ALA A 314 7.36 -22.52 9.72
C ALA A 314 8.76 -22.35 9.11
N THR A 315 8.94 -22.53 7.80
CA THR A 315 10.25 -22.35 7.14
C THR A 315 10.67 -20.88 7.10
N THR A 316 9.77 -19.94 6.81
CA THR A 316 10.06 -18.50 6.73
C THR A 316 10.09 -17.85 8.12
N ALA A 317 9.23 -18.29 9.04
CA ALA A 317 9.29 -17.90 10.45
C ALA A 317 10.58 -18.42 11.13
N ALA A 318 11.02 -19.64 10.82
CA ALA A 318 12.31 -20.16 11.33
C ALA A 318 13.52 -19.50 10.65
N ARG A 319 13.47 -19.21 9.34
CA ARG A 319 14.50 -18.40 8.64
C ARG A 319 14.58 -16.99 9.22
N SER A 320 13.44 -16.34 9.42
CA SER A 320 13.31 -15.03 10.05
C SER A 320 13.81 -15.06 11.50
N ALA A 321 13.45 -16.06 12.31
CA ALA A 321 13.92 -16.21 13.69
C ALA A 321 15.43 -16.52 13.78
N ARG A 322 15.98 -17.27 12.83
CA ARG A 322 17.43 -17.52 12.73
C ARG A 322 18.19 -16.25 12.27
N SER A 323 17.54 -15.38 11.50
CA SER A 323 18.05 -14.07 11.08
C SER A 323 17.91 -12.98 12.15
N ALA A 324 16.85 -13.04 12.99
CA ALA A 324 16.60 -12.12 14.09
C ALA A 324 17.70 -12.17 15.17
N ARG A 325 18.49 -13.25 15.20
CA ARG A 325 19.69 -13.36 16.04
C ARG A 325 20.83 -12.42 15.61
N LYS A 326 20.79 -11.81 14.42
CA LYS A 326 21.87 -10.98 13.85
C LYS A 326 21.55 -9.49 13.73
N GLY A 327 20.33 -9.03 14.02
CA GLY A 327 20.00 -7.60 13.96
C GLY A 327 18.51 -7.28 14.17
N PRO A 328 18.17 -5.97 14.25
CA PRO A 328 16.79 -5.51 14.48
C PRO A 328 15.83 -5.76 13.30
N PHE A 329 16.35 -6.03 12.11
CA PHE A 329 15.57 -6.31 10.89
C PHE A 329 15.79 -7.75 10.45
N ALA A 330 14.72 -8.47 10.13
CA ALA A 330 14.83 -9.82 9.61
C ALA A 330 15.50 -9.80 8.22
N PHE A 331 16.44 -10.73 8.02
CA PHE A 331 17.20 -10.86 6.79
C PHE A 331 16.75 -12.13 6.06
N ASP A 332 16.18 -11.95 4.86
CA ASP A 332 15.85 -13.05 3.95
C ASP A 332 16.52 -12.83 2.60
N GLU A 333 17.51 -13.68 2.31
CA GLU A 333 18.29 -13.66 1.08
C GLU A 333 17.42 -13.76 -0.17
N HIS A 334 16.39 -14.62 -0.15
CA HIS A 334 15.55 -14.83 -1.33
C HIS A 334 14.76 -13.56 -1.68
N ARG A 335 14.19 -12.88 -0.67
CA ARG A 335 13.40 -11.66 -0.88
C ARG A 335 14.25 -10.51 -1.40
N ILE A 336 15.44 -10.35 -0.83
CA ILE A 336 16.38 -9.31 -1.25
C ILE A 336 16.88 -9.57 -2.66
N PHE A 337 17.18 -10.83 -3.00
CA PHE A 337 17.53 -11.24 -4.36
C PHE A 337 16.41 -10.91 -5.35
N SER A 338 15.19 -11.38 -5.08
CA SER A 338 14.02 -11.14 -5.94
C SER A 338 13.72 -9.65 -6.12
N ALA A 339 13.85 -8.83 -5.07
CA ALA A 339 13.66 -7.39 -5.18
C ALA A 339 14.76 -6.73 -6.02
N ALA A 340 16.03 -7.07 -5.78
CA ALA A 340 17.16 -6.44 -6.46
C ALA A 340 17.26 -6.79 -7.96
N TYR A 341 16.85 -8.01 -8.34
CA TYR A 341 16.84 -8.49 -9.72
C TYR A 341 15.51 -8.33 -10.43
N GLY A 342 14.40 -8.18 -9.70
CA GLY A 342 13.08 -7.93 -10.24
C GLY A 342 12.97 -6.51 -10.83
N GLN A 343 13.60 -6.27 -11.97
CA GLN A 343 13.37 -5.07 -12.76
C GLN A 343 11.96 -5.17 -13.36
N ALA A 344 11.14 -4.16 -13.13
CA ALA A 344 9.85 -4.06 -13.78
C ALA A 344 10.00 -3.20 -15.04
N HIS A 345 9.52 -3.71 -16.17
CA HIS A 345 9.37 -2.90 -17.39
C HIS A 345 8.02 -2.21 -17.29
N TRP A 346 8.01 -0.87 -17.27
CA TRP A 346 6.79 -0.09 -17.24
C TRP A 346 6.56 0.56 -18.60
N GLY A 347 5.47 0.18 -19.27
CA GLY A 347 5.09 0.67 -20.60
C GLY A 347 5.98 0.14 -21.74
N SER A 348 5.82 0.73 -22.93
CA SER A 348 6.64 0.43 -24.12
C SER A 348 8.02 1.12 -24.09
N SER A 349 8.30 1.94 -23.07
CA SER A 349 9.59 2.60 -22.92
C SER A 349 10.58 1.68 -22.21
N ASN A 350 11.79 1.57 -22.73
CA ASN A 350 12.88 0.74 -22.21
C ASN A 350 13.48 1.27 -20.89
N GLU A 351 12.73 2.08 -20.12
CA GLU A 351 13.19 2.69 -18.88
C GLU A 351 13.03 1.68 -17.73
N LYS A 352 14.16 1.25 -17.19
CA LYS A 352 14.23 0.26 -16.11
C LYS A 352 13.87 0.94 -14.79
N THR A 353 12.66 0.69 -14.28
CA THR A 353 12.22 1.21 -12.98
C THR A 353 12.95 0.54 -11.83
N GLN A 354 13.33 1.31 -10.81
CA GLN A 354 13.96 0.77 -9.60
C GLN A 354 12.94 0.02 -8.74
N TRP A 355 13.37 -1.06 -8.08
CA TRP A 355 12.47 -1.94 -7.31
C TRP A 355 11.66 -1.23 -6.22
N HIS A 356 12.22 -0.15 -5.62
CA HIS A 356 11.58 0.60 -4.54
C HIS A 356 10.53 1.61 -5.05
N GLU A 357 10.43 1.85 -6.36
CA GLU A 357 9.38 2.68 -6.97
C GLU A 357 8.15 1.86 -7.34
N LEU A 358 8.33 0.56 -7.57
CA LEU A 358 7.27 -0.35 -7.99
C LEU A 358 6.02 -0.35 -7.08
N PRO A 359 6.13 -0.35 -5.73
CA PRO A 359 4.95 -0.32 -4.86
C PRO A 359 4.06 0.90 -5.08
N LEU A 360 4.66 2.05 -5.40
CA LEU A 360 3.93 3.29 -5.68
C LEU A 360 3.23 3.21 -7.04
N LEU A 361 3.92 2.73 -8.09
CA LEU A 361 3.33 2.57 -9.42
C LEU A 361 2.11 1.63 -9.42
N VAL A 362 2.24 0.48 -8.76
CA VAL A 362 1.13 -0.48 -8.59
C VAL A 362 -0.01 0.15 -7.79
N ALA A 363 0.30 0.92 -6.75
CA ALA A 363 -0.73 1.64 -5.98
C ALA A 363 -1.46 2.69 -6.82
N VAL A 364 -0.75 3.42 -7.70
CA VAL A 364 -1.33 4.43 -8.60
C VAL A 364 -2.25 3.77 -9.64
N GLU A 365 -1.84 2.64 -10.21
CA GLU A 365 -2.66 1.89 -11.17
C GLU A 365 -3.93 1.34 -10.53
N ILE A 366 -3.80 0.70 -9.37
CA ILE A 366 -4.96 0.21 -8.60
C ILE A 366 -5.87 1.37 -8.23
N PHE A 367 -5.32 2.53 -7.87
CA PHE A 367 -6.09 3.71 -7.53
C PHE A 367 -6.93 4.21 -8.71
N ARG A 368 -6.33 4.30 -9.91
CA ARG A 368 -7.04 4.68 -11.14
C ARG A 368 -8.19 3.73 -11.44
N ASN A 369 -7.90 2.43 -11.50
CA ASN A 369 -8.91 1.40 -11.77
C ASN A 369 -10.01 1.35 -10.70
N HIS A 370 -9.68 1.68 -9.45
CA HIS A 370 -10.64 1.67 -8.36
C HIS A 370 -11.56 2.90 -8.40
N LEU A 371 -11.06 4.10 -8.73
CA LEU A 371 -11.91 5.28 -8.87
C LEU A 371 -12.86 5.22 -10.07
N GLU A 372 -12.47 4.54 -11.14
CA GLU A 372 -13.34 4.32 -12.31
C GLU A 372 -14.64 3.57 -11.99
N GLN A 373 -14.70 2.89 -10.84
CA GLN A 373 -15.87 2.12 -10.41
C GLN A 373 -16.96 3.00 -9.76
N TYR A 374 -16.58 4.18 -9.25
CA TYR A 374 -17.48 5.05 -8.47
C TYR A 374 -17.84 6.32 -9.21
N THR A 375 -19.08 6.78 -9.03
CA THR A 375 -19.54 8.09 -9.51
C THR A 375 -19.05 9.19 -8.57
N TYR A 376 -18.91 10.41 -9.10
CA TYR A 376 -18.41 11.52 -8.30
C TYR A 376 -19.36 11.89 -7.15
N ASP A 377 -20.67 11.84 -7.40
CA ASP A 377 -21.69 12.15 -6.38
C ASP A 377 -21.66 11.14 -5.22
N TYR A 378 -21.33 9.87 -5.50
CA TYR A 378 -21.19 8.84 -4.47
C TYR A 378 -19.97 9.07 -3.57
N LEU A 379 -18.89 9.67 -4.08
CA LEU A 379 -17.69 9.93 -3.28
C LEU A 379 -17.99 10.88 -2.11
N TYR A 380 -18.84 11.88 -2.32
CA TYR A 380 -19.06 12.96 -1.35
C TYR A 380 -20.42 12.94 -0.65
N MET A 381 -21.41 12.17 -1.14
CA MET A 381 -22.75 11.98 -0.55
C MET A 381 -23.29 13.21 0.21
N LEU A 382 -23.68 14.27 -0.49
CA LEU A 382 -24.15 15.51 0.16
C LEU A 382 -25.42 15.34 1.01
N GLU A 383 -26.23 14.32 0.72
CA GLU A 383 -27.45 14.03 1.48
C GLU A 383 -27.16 13.56 2.91
N ALA A 384 -25.96 13.02 3.16
CA ALA A 384 -25.54 12.51 4.46
C ALA A 384 -24.07 12.89 4.73
N PRO A 385 -23.78 14.15 5.12
CA PRO A 385 -22.41 14.64 5.32
C PRO A 385 -21.62 13.88 6.40
N GLU A 386 -22.30 13.13 7.27
CA GLU A 386 -21.70 12.25 8.27
C GLU A 386 -21.11 10.97 7.65
N ARG A 387 -21.59 10.55 6.48
CA ARG A 387 -21.11 9.37 5.76
C ARG A 387 -20.23 9.84 4.59
N LEU A 388 -18.92 9.66 4.72
CA LEU A 388 -17.94 9.92 3.67
C LEU A 388 -17.46 8.58 3.10
N PRO A 389 -18.07 8.05 2.02
CA PRO A 389 -17.73 6.73 1.49
C PRO A 389 -16.29 6.64 1.03
N TRP A 390 -15.73 7.73 0.48
CA TRP A 390 -14.33 7.76 0.07
C TRP A 390 -13.37 7.47 1.21
N LEU A 391 -13.70 7.88 2.45
CA LEU A 391 -12.87 7.71 3.63
C LEU A 391 -13.14 6.38 4.34
N ASN A 392 -14.41 6.00 4.46
CA ASN A 392 -14.83 4.87 5.30
C ASN A 392 -14.93 3.54 4.54
N GLU A 393 -15.14 3.57 3.23
CA GLU A 393 -15.38 2.38 2.41
C GLU A 393 -14.24 2.22 1.37
N ILE A 394 -14.05 3.23 0.52
CA ILE A 394 -13.13 3.18 -0.63
C ILE A 394 -11.67 3.15 -0.18
N LYS A 395 -11.27 3.98 0.80
CA LYS A 395 -9.89 4.03 1.26
C LYS A 395 -9.44 2.71 1.93
N PRO A 396 -10.22 2.08 2.84
CA PRO A 396 -9.90 0.75 3.35
C PRO A 396 -9.89 -0.33 2.27
N GLU A 397 -10.80 -0.30 1.30
CA GLU A 397 -10.79 -1.23 0.16
C GLU A 397 -9.55 -1.09 -0.70
N PHE A 398 -9.19 0.14 -1.06
CA PHE A 398 -7.96 0.46 -1.77
C PHE A 398 -6.74 -0.08 -1.03
N MET A 399 -6.63 0.23 0.27
CA MET A 399 -5.52 -0.23 1.10
C MET A 399 -5.40 -1.76 1.07
N ARG A 400 -6.53 -2.49 1.21
CA ARG A 400 -6.57 -3.96 1.12
C ARG A 400 -6.12 -4.45 -0.26
N LYS A 401 -6.65 -3.89 -1.35
CA LYS A 401 -6.28 -4.27 -2.72
C LYS A 401 -4.78 -4.12 -2.97
N VAL A 402 -4.18 -3.00 -2.56
CA VAL A 402 -2.74 -2.78 -2.69
C VAL A 402 -1.95 -3.73 -1.79
N LYS A 403 -2.41 -3.96 -0.55
CA LYS A 403 -1.78 -4.92 0.37
C LYS A 403 -1.78 -6.34 -0.21
N HIS A 404 -2.86 -6.72 -0.89
CA HIS A 404 -3.00 -8.04 -1.51
C HIS A 404 -2.06 -8.30 -2.69
N GLN A 405 -1.47 -7.24 -3.26
CA GLN A 405 -0.41 -7.36 -4.25
C GLN A 405 0.92 -7.76 -3.65
N GLY A 406 1.16 -7.43 -2.37
CA GLY A 406 2.41 -7.70 -1.67
C GLY A 406 2.56 -9.12 -1.16
N LEU A 407 3.58 -9.30 -0.33
CA LEU A 407 3.84 -10.55 0.38
C LEU A 407 2.78 -10.82 1.45
N LEU A 408 2.01 -11.87 1.23
CA LEU A 408 0.94 -12.32 2.11
C LEU A 408 1.11 -13.78 2.51
N SER A 409 0.47 -14.12 3.62
CA SER A 409 0.18 -15.48 4.02
C SER A 409 -1.28 -15.53 4.45
N PHE A 410 -1.85 -16.73 4.51
CA PHE A 410 -3.22 -16.89 4.96
C PHE A 410 -3.34 -17.97 6.04
N LYS A 411 -4.38 -17.85 6.87
CA LYS A 411 -4.79 -18.85 7.85
C LYS A 411 -6.24 -19.19 7.60
N LEU A 412 -6.55 -20.47 7.57
CA LEU A 412 -7.92 -20.96 7.50
C LEU A 412 -8.54 -20.90 8.89
N MET A 413 -9.81 -20.48 8.96
CA MET A 413 -10.56 -20.37 10.19
C MET A 413 -11.89 -21.08 10.10
N ARG A 414 -12.29 -21.72 11.20
CA ARG A 414 -13.60 -22.37 11.36
C ARG A 414 -14.08 -22.29 12.81
N PHE A 415 -15.36 -22.56 13.05
CA PHE A 415 -15.87 -22.74 14.40
C PHE A 415 -15.54 -24.12 14.96
N ALA A 416 -15.03 -24.15 16.20
CA ALA A 416 -14.80 -25.35 16.98
C ALA A 416 -16.16 -26.05 17.20
N GLY A 417 -16.29 -27.28 16.68
CA GLY A 417 -17.51 -28.09 16.83
C GLY A 417 -18.49 -28.07 15.65
N SER A 418 -18.17 -27.44 14.51
CA SER A 418 -18.96 -27.62 13.28
C SER A 418 -18.69 -29.00 12.65
N GLY A 419 -19.31 -30.05 13.20
CA GLY A 419 -19.33 -31.40 12.65
C GLY A 419 -18.03 -32.20 12.81
N LEU A 420 -18.18 -33.51 13.03
CA LEU A 420 -17.09 -34.50 13.14
C LEU A 420 -16.02 -34.23 12.08
N GLY A 421 -14.76 -34.12 12.49
CA GLY A 421 -13.65 -34.20 11.57
C GLY A 421 -13.84 -35.43 10.68
N ALA A 422 -14.09 -35.22 9.39
CA ALA A 422 -14.05 -36.29 8.42
C ALA A 422 -12.63 -36.83 8.45
N ALA A 423 -12.46 -37.97 9.12
CA ALA A 423 -11.29 -38.83 9.03
C ALA A 423 -11.11 -39.18 7.54
N GLY A 424 -10.38 -38.33 6.82
CA GLY A 424 -10.32 -38.37 5.35
C GLY A 424 -9.72 -37.14 4.69
N SER A 425 -9.74 -35.95 5.31
CA SER A 425 -9.00 -34.77 4.81
C SER A 425 -7.54 -34.80 5.29
N PRO A 426 -6.54 -34.88 4.41
CA PRO A 426 -5.12 -34.96 4.79
C PRO A 426 -4.58 -33.74 5.56
N THR A 427 -5.28 -32.59 5.53
CA THR A 427 -4.99 -31.41 6.36
C THR A 427 -5.63 -31.44 7.74
N GLY A 428 -6.65 -32.27 7.96
CA GLY A 428 -7.55 -32.16 9.11
C GLY A 428 -8.52 -30.97 9.06
N TRP A 429 -8.55 -30.21 7.95
CA TRP A 429 -9.46 -29.08 7.74
C TRP A 429 -10.59 -29.49 6.79
N ASP A 430 -11.84 -29.17 7.16
CA ASP A 430 -13.06 -29.44 6.39
C ASP A 430 -13.60 -28.15 5.75
N MET A 431 -14.39 -28.26 4.67
CA MET A 431 -14.96 -27.15 3.91
C MET A 431 -16.26 -26.61 4.52
N THR A 432 -16.44 -26.76 5.84
CA THR A 432 -17.65 -26.34 6.53
C THR A 432 -17.78 -24.81 6.52
N PRO A 433 -18.86 -24.26 5.97
CA PRO A 433 -19.04 -22.82 5.91
C PRO A 433 -19.28 -22.22 7.29
N LEU A 434 -18.73 -21.03 7.49
CA LEU A 434 -19.01 -20.15 8.61
C LEU A 434 -20.42 -19.57 8.45
N ASP A 435 -21.26 -19.73 9.48
CA ASP A 435 -22.63 -19.18 9.46
C ASP A 435 -22.62 -17.66 9.67
N GLU A 436 -23.28 -16.92 8.77
CA GLU A 436 -23.35 -15.45 8.76
C GLU A 436 -23.99 -14.85 10.02
N LYS A 437 -24.74 -15.64 10.78
CA LYS A 437 -25.41 -15.19 12.01
C LYS A 437 -24.44 -14.74 13.12
N HIS A 438 -23.17 -15.11 13.02
CA HIS A 438 -22.16 -14.84 14.04
C HIS A 438 -21.32 -13.58 13.74
N PHE A 439 -21.53 -12.92 12.60
CA PHE A 439 -20.86 -11.65 12.30
C PHE A 439 -21.35 -10.55 13.26
N GLY A 440 -20.42 -9.74 13.76
CA GLY A 440 -20.70 -8.69 14.76
C GLY A 440 -20.92 -9.21 16.19
N GLN A 441 -20.98 -10.52 16.41
CA GLN A 441 -21.06 -11.09 17.76
C GLN A 441 -19.66 -11.21 18.38
N SER A 442 -19.61 -11.07 19.69
CA SER A 442 -18.39 -11.24 20.49
C SER A 442 -18.24 -12.71 20.87
N ILE A 443 -17.27 -13.39 20.26
CA ILE A 443 -17.10 -14.84 20.35
C ILE A 443 -15.82 -15.16 21.13
N PRO A 444 -15.80 -16.17 22.02
CA PRO A 444 -14.57 -16.58 22.69
C PRO A 444 -13.52 -17.09 21.69
N ALA A 445 -12.26 -16.65 21.79
CA ALA A 445 -11.18 -17.09 20.88
C ALA A 445 -11.03 -18.62 20.80
N ALA A 446 -11.30 -19.32 21.90
CA ALA A 446 -11.22 -20.79 21.98
C ALA A 446 -12.24 -21.53 21.09
N SER A 447 -13.30 -20.85 20.67
CA SER A 447 -14.31 -21.43 19.76
C SER A 447 -13.97 -21.23 18.28
N LEU A 448 -12.86 -20.56 17.96
CA LEU A 448 -12.36 -20.42 16.61
C LEU A 448 -11.09 -21.26 16.46
N GLU A 449 -11.15 -22.29 15.63
CA GLU A 449 -9.97 -23.06 15.26
C GLU A 449 -9.27 -22.36 14.11
N SER A 450 -7.95 -22.15 14.23
CA SER A 450 -7.13 -21.54 13.17
C SER A 450 -6.01 -22.48 12.71
N SER A 451 -5.77 -22.50 11.40
CA SER A 451 -4.70 -23.29 10.79
C SER A 451 -3.33 -22.66 11.03
N PRO A 452 -2.23 -23.40 10.82
CA PRO A 452 -0.94 -22.75 10.63
C PRO A 452 -1.02 -21.77 9.45
N ALA A 453 -0.19 -20.73 9.47
CA ALA A 453 -0.12 -19.81 8.35
C ALA A 453 0.53 -20.50 7.14
N TYR A 454 -0.05 -20.31 5.96
CA TYR A 454 0.42 -20.84 4.69
C TYR A 454 0.86 -19.70 3.76
N GLU A 455 1.93 -19.93 2.99
CA GLU A 455 2.43 -19.00 1.98
C GLU A 455 1.76 -19.25 0.63
N PHE A 456 1.48 -18.17 -0.10
CA PHE A 456 1.02 -18.28 -1.48
C PHE A 456 2.17 -18.70 -2.41
N ARG A 457 1.94 -19.75 -3.19
CA ARG A 457 2.83 -20.30 -4.23
C ARG A 457 2.74 -19.53 -5.54
N ASN A 458 1.60 -18.92 -5.87
CA ASN A 458 1.44 -18.16 -7.11
C ASN A 458 2.06 -16.75 -7.01
N THR A 459 3.32 -16.71 -6.58
CA THR A 459 4.07 -15.49 -6.34
C THR A 459 4.29 -14.70 -7.64
N HIS A 460 4.39 -15.38 -8.77
CA HIS A 460 4.66 -14.82 -10.11
C HIS A 460 3.49 -14.05 -10.72
N LEU A 461 2.25 -14.28 -10.28
CA LEU A 461 1.07 -13.58 -10.82
C LEU A 461 1.01 -12.12 -10.36
N LYS A 462 1.69 -11.78 -9.25
CA LYS A 462 1.63 -10.46 -8.63
C LYS A 462 3.03 -9.84 -8.55
N PRO A 463 3.24 -8.66 -9.14
CA PRO A 463 4.59 -8.12 -9.31
C PRO A 463 5.30 -7.80 -7.98
N LEU A 464 4.55 -7.36 -6.95
CA LEU A 464 5.14 -7.04 -5.64
C LEU A 464 5.43 -8.30 -4.81
N ARG A 465 4.55 -9.30 -4.89
CA ARG A 465 4.72 -10.60 -4.22
C ARG A 465 5.93 -11.33 -4.78
N GLU A 466 6.09 -11.38 -6.11
CA GLU A 466 7.22 -12.00 -6.80
C GLU A 466 8.57 -11.47 -6.30
N ARG A 467 8.61 -10.16 -6.03
CA ARG A 467 9.78 -9.44 -5.53
C ARG A 467 9.96 -9.53 -4.03
N GLY A 468 9.09 -10.25 -3.32
CA GLY A 468 9.16 -10.38 -1.87
C GLY A 468 8.90 -9.06 -1.13
N ILE A 469 8.21 -8.09 -1.72
CA ILE A 469 7.93 -6.80 -1.08
C ILE A 469 6.69 -6.93 -0.20
N ALA A 470 6.84 -6.63 1.09
CA ALA A 470 5.70 -6.57 2.02
C ALA A 470 5.14 -5.14 2.06
N ILE A 471 3.86 -4.99 1.79
CA ILE A 471 3.14 -3.71 1.87
C ILE A 471 2.61 -3.55 3.29
N MET A 472 3.04 -2.49 3.96
CA MET A 472 2.61 -2.18 5.33
C MET A 472 1.32 -1.37 5.32
N PHE A 473 1.26 -0.36 4.47
CA PHE A 473 0.08 0.49 4.28
C PHE A 473 0.12 1.14 2.90
N ALA A 474 -1.05 1.51 2.40
CA ALA A 474 -1.20 2.32 1.21
C ALA A 474 -2.41 3.22 1.38
N GLY A 475 -2.36 4.40 0.79
CA GLY A 475 -3.48 5.33 0.88
C GLY A 475 -3.37 6.47 -0.12
N PHE A 476 -4.44 7.25 -0.17
CA PHE A 476 -4.49 8.50 -0.89
C PHE A 476 -4.96 9.63 0.03
N ALA A 477 -4.57 10.85 -0.32
CA ALA A 477 -4.99 12.08 0.35
C ALA A 477 -6.38 12.51 -0.12
N GLU A 478 -6.84 13.67 0.34
CA GLU A 478 -8.08 14.28 -0.14
C GLU A 478 -8.14 14.34 -1.67
N LEU A 479 -9.29 13.94 -2.21
CA LEU A 479 -9.58 13.94 -3.64
C LEU A 479 -9.86 15.39 -4.08
N LYS A 480 -9.08 15.94 -5.00
CA LYS A 480 -9.23 17.32 -5.48
C LYS A 480 -9.70 17.30 -6.93
N PRO A 481 -10.99 17.62 -7.19
CA PRO A 481 -11.47 17.79 -8.56
C PRO A 481 -10.93 19.09 -9.14
N GLN A 482 -10.89 19.18 -10.47
CA GLN A 482 -10.56 20.42 -11.16
C GLN A 482 -11.48 21.57 -10.69
N HIS A 483 -10.92 22.77 -10.54
CA HIS A 483 -11.64 23.92 -9.99
C HIS A 483 -12.95 24.23 -10.72
N ALA A 484 -12.94 24.18 -12.06
CA ALA A 484 -14.14 24.43 -12.87
C ALA A 484 -15.26 23.41 -12.61
N ILE A 485 -14.90 22.14 -12.36
CA ILE A 485 -15.87 21.08 -12.06
C ILE A 485 -16.47 21.30 -10.67
N ARG A 486 -15.65 21.69 -9.68
CA ARG A 486 -16.13 22.00 -8.33
C ARG A 486 -17.21 23.07 -8.31
N VAL A 487 -17.02 24.15 -9.09
CA VAL A 487 -18.01 25.24 -9.19
C VAL A 487 -19.31 24.74 -9.80
N LYS A 488 -19.23 24.05 -10.94
CA LYS A 488 -20.42 23.48 -11.62
C LYS A 488 -21.17 22.49 -10.72
N MET A 489 -20.46 21.68 -9.96
CA MET A 489 -21.07 20.74 -9.02
C MET A 489 -21.75 21.46 -7.86
N ALA A 490 -21.12 22.49 -7.30
CA ALA A 490 -21.75 23.32 -6.26
C ALA A 490 -23.04 23.97 -6.76
N GLU A 491 -23.07 24.48 -8.00
CA GLU A 491 -24.27 25.02 -8.63
C GLU A 491 -25.35 23.95 -8.84
N ARG A 492 -24.98 22.77 -9.34
CA ARG A 492 -25.90 21.64 -9.53
C ARG A 492 -26.52 21.19 -8.21
N TRP A 493 -25.71 21.09 -7.16
CA TRP A 493 -26.18 20.71 -5.82
C TRP A 493 -27.09 21.78 -5.24
N LYS A 494 -26.75 23.07 -5.40
CA LYS A 494 -27.62 24.18 -5.01
C LYS A 494 -28.97 24.10 -5.71
N ALA A 495 -28.99 23.88 -7.03
CA ALA A 495 -30.23 23.77 -7.79
C ALA A 495 -31.10 22.58 -7.32
N LYS A 496 -30.49 21.45 -6.96
CA LYS A 496 -31.20 20.29 -6.40
C LYS A 496 -31.84 20.62 -5.05
N LEU A 497 -31.10 21.26 -4.15
CA LEU A 497 -31.62 21.69 -2.85
C LEU A 497 -32.73 22.73 -3.00
N ASP A 498 -32.57 23.71 -3.90
CA ASP A 498 -33.59 24.72 -4.19
C ASP A 498 -34.88 24.08 -4.74
N LEU A 499 -34.75 23.05 -5.58
CA LEU A 499 -35.89 22.28 -6.06
C LEU A 499 -36.58 21.54 -4.91
N GLU A 500 -35.83 20.87 -4.04
CA GLU A 500 -36.37 20.13 -2.90
C GLU A 500 -37.12 21.05 -1.92
N ILE A 501 -36.53 22.22 -1.62
CA ILE A 501 -37.18 23.27 -0.82
C ILE A 501 -38.50 23.70 -1.47
N LYS A 502 -38.50 24.00 -2.78
CA LYS A 502 -39.71 24.40 -3.50
C LYS A 502 -40.78 23.32 -3.50
N THR A 503 -40.41 22.06 -3.69
CA THR A 503 -41.37 20.94 -3.68
C THR A 503 -41.97 20.73 -2.29
N THR A 504 -41.16 20.83 -1.24
CA THR A 504 -41.61 20.71 0.15
C THR A 504 -42.53 21.86 0.53
N LEU A 505 -42.18 23.08 0.14
CA LEU A 505 -43.01 24.27 0.35
C LEU A 505 -44.34 24.16 -0.38
N ALA A 506 -44.35 23.81 -1.67
CA ALA A 506 -45.57 23.63 -2.44
C ALA A 506 -46.47 22.52 -1.86
N ARG A 507 -45.87 21.45 -1.33
CA ARG A 507 -46.60 20.38 -0.64
C ARG A 507 -47.26 20.90 0.64
N ASN A 508 -46.51 21.61 1.48
CA ASN A 508 -47.01 22.18 2.73
C ASN A 508 -48.12 23.22 2.47
N GLU A 509 -47.96 24.07 1.45
CA GLU A 509 -48.98 25.04 1.04
C GLU A 509 -50.27 24.35 0.56
N ARG A 510 -50.13 23.27 -0.23
CA ARG A 510 -51.29 22.48 -0.67
C ARG A 510 -52.02 21.85 0.51
N GLU A 511 -51.30 21.27 1.46
CA GLU A 511 -51.87 20.66 2.68
C GLU A 511 -52.58 21.74 3.53
N ALA A 512 -51.98 22.92 3.68
CA ALA A 512 -52.60 24.05 4.37
C ALA A 512 -53.88 24.53 3.66
N MET A 513 -53.87 24.68 2.33
CA MET A 513 -55.06 25.06 1.56
C MET A 513 -56.17 24.00 1.66
N GLN A 514 -55.82 22.71 1.66
CA GLN A 514 -56.80 21.64 1.86
C GLN A 514 -57.44 21.71 3.25
N LEU A 515 -56.64 21.94 4.29
CA LEU A 515 -57.15 22.12 5.66
C LEU A 515 -58.11 23.31 5.74
N ILE A 516 -57.72 24.45 5.16
CA ILE A 516 -58.55 25.66 5.13
C ILE A 516 -59.84 25.42 4.34
N ASN A 517 -59.76 24.79 3.16
CA ASN A 517 -60.95 24.51 2.35
C ASN A 517 -61.90 23.50 3.02
N ASN A 518 -61.36 22.49 3.70
CA ASN A 518 -62.15 21.54 4.48
C ASN A 518 -62.83 22.23 5.67
N ALA A 519 -62.09 23.08 6.41
CA ALA A 519 -62.63 23.88 7.50
C ALA A 519 -63.75 24.81 6.99
N ARG A 520 -63.54 25.50 5.87
CA ARG A 520 -64.57 26.34 5.22
C ARG A 520 -65.80 25.53 4.84
N THR A 521 -65.63 24.37 4.21
CA THR A 521 -66.75 23.49 3.83
C THR A 521 -67.53 23.02 5.06
N GLN A 522 -66.84 22.72 6.16
CA GLN A 522 -67.46 22.33 7.41
C GLN A 522 -68.27 23.48 8.01
N VAL A 523 -67.70 24.69 8.10
CA VAL A 523 -68.40 25.89 8.57
C VAL A 523 -69.65 26.17 7.73
N GLN A 524 -69.56 26.04 6.40
CA GLN A 524 -70.71 26.20 5.51
C GLN A 524 -71.80 25.14 5.77
N ARG A 525 -71.43 23.88 5.99
CA ARG A 525 -72.38 22.80 6.33
C ARG A 525 -73.06 23.07 7.67
N ASP A 526 -72.29 23.45 8.69
CA ASP A 526 -72.80 23.74 10.03
C ASP A 526 -73.73 24.95 10.03
N ALA A 527 -73.39 26.00 9.27
CA ALA A 527 -74.27 27.16 9.05
C ALA A 527 -75.56 26.78 8.32
N THR A 528 -75.47 26.00 7.24
CA THR A 528 -76.65 25.53 6.48
C THR A 528 -77.56 24.66 7.34
N TYR A 529 -76.98 23.76 8.13
CA TYR A 529 -77.72 22.90 9.05
C TYR A 529 -78.41 23.72 10.16
N SER A 530 -77.71 24.71 10.72
CA SER A 530 -78.26 25.62 11.74
C SER A 530 -79.43 26.44 11.18
N LEU A 531 -79.29 26.99 9.96
CA LEU A 531 -80.36 27.71 9.26
C LEU A 531 -81.56 26.80 8.96
N SER A 532 -81.32 25.59 8.44
CA SER A 532 -82.38 24.60 8.21
C SER A 532 -83.13 24.24 9.49
N ASN A 533 -82.42 24.06 10.61
CA ASN A 533 -83.04 23.73 11.89
C ASN A 533 -83.84 24.91 12.47
N LEU A 534 -83.38 26.14 12.30
CA LEU A 534 -84.13 27.34 12.68
C LEU A 534 -85.41 27.48 11.83
N LEU A 535 -85.31 27.31 10.51
CA LEU A 535 -86.45 27.34 9.59
C LEU A 535 -87.50 26.25 9.89
N LYS A 536 -87.06 25.09 10.40
CA LYS A 536 -87.97 23.99 10.79
C LYS A 536 -88.64 24.18 12.15
N ARG A 537 -88.12 25.04 13.02
CA ARG A 537 -88.57 25.14 14.43
C ARG A 537 -89.58 26.25 14.71
N GLU A 538 -89.74 27.27 13.86
CA GLU A 538 -90.65 28.39 14.14
C GLU A 538 -91.62 28.74 13.00
N THR A 539 -92.91 28.83 13.34
CA THR A 539 -93.97 29.43 12.51
C THR A 539 -94.05 30.93 12.77
N HIS A 540 -93.10 31.74 12.26
CA HIS A 540 -93.07 33.18 12.52
C HIS A 540 -93.15 34.06 11.26
N SER A 541 -93.62 35.30 11.45
CA SER A 541 -93.89 36.27 10.38
C SER A 541 -92.60 36.75 9.69
N LYS A 542 -92.78 37.30 8.48
CA LYS A 542 -91.72 37.70 7.55
C LYS A 542 -90.66 38.63 8.16
N GLU A 543 -91.01 39.47 9.14
CA GLU A 543 -90.04 40.35 9.82
C GLU A 543 -89.16 39.63 10.86
N ALA A 544 -89.69 38.63 11.57
CA ALA A 544 -88.95 37.90 12.61
C ALA A 544 -87.85 37.01 12.00
N LEU A 545 -88.12 36.43 10.83
CA LEU A 545 -87.17 35.61 10.09
C LEU A 545 -85.99 36.46 9.58
N ALA A 546 -86.26 37.69 9.11
CA ALA A 546 -85.21 38.63 8.71
C ALA A 546 -84.33 39.08 9.89
N LEU A 547 -84.93 39.34 11.06
CA LEU A 547 -84.22 39.70 12.28
C LEU A 547 -83.33 38.54 12.79
N LEU A 548 -83.83 37.31 12.82
CA LEU A 548 -83.07 36.12 13.20
C LEU A 548 -81.91 35.84 12.23
N LEU A 549 -82.11 36.05 10.93
CA LEU A 549 -81.06 35.91 9.93
C LEU A 549 -79.94 36.94 10.11
N PHE A 550 -80.32 38.18 10.43
CA PHE A 550 -79.37 39.25 10.73
C PHE A 550 -78.59 38.97 12.01
N GLN A 551 -79.25 38.44 13.05
CA GLN A 551 -78.65 38.13 14.34
C GLN A 551 -77.72 36.90 14.27
N ALA A 552 -78.09 35.88 13.49
CA ALA A 552 -77.23 34.71 13.22
C ALA A 552 -76.00 35.08 12.37
N LEU A 553 -76.14 35.98 11.39
CA LEU A 553 -75.02 36.50 10.59
C LEU A 553 -74.10 37.40 11.43
N GLN A 554 -74.66 38.23 12.31
CA GLN A 554 -73.88 39.04 13.23
C GLN A 554 -73.09 38.16 14.20
N ALA A 555 -73.71 37.12 14.77
CA ALA A 555 -73.06 36.15 15.63
C ALA A 555 -71.92 35.39 14.92
N ALA A 556 -72.14 34.95 13.68
CA ALA A 556 -71.13 34.26 12.87
C ALA A 556 -69.95 35.15 12.45
N ALA A 557 -70.19 36.46 12.26
CA ALA A 557 -69.15 37.45 11.95
C ALA A 557 -68.35 37.90 13.19
N THR A 558 -68.92 37.78 14.39
CA THR A 558 -68.26 38.09 15.66
C THR A 558 -67.50 36.92 16.29
N ASP A 559 -67.67 35.68 15.78
CA ASP A 559 -66.97 34.50 16.29
C ASP A 559 -65.47 34.56 15.94
N GLU A 560 -64.62 34.45 16.96
CA GLU A 560 -63.17 34.67 16.87
C GLU A 560 -62.47 33.66 15.94
N LYS A 561 -63.10 32.50 15.70
CA LYS A 561 -62.63 31.48 14.74
C LYS A 561 -62.88 31.82 13.25
N ASN A 562 -63.70 32.83 12.95
CA ASN A 562 -64.16 33.16 11.57
C ASN A 562 -63.66 34.52 11.05
N LYS A 563 -62.69 35.17 11.72
CA LYS A 563 -62.13 36.48 11.33
C LYS A 563 -61.54 36.54 9.90
N ASP A 564 -61.28 35.39 9.26
CA ASP A 564 -60.65 35.30 7.94
C ASP A 564 -61.62 35.15 6.75
N LEU A 565 -62.94 35.16 6.98
CA LEU A 565 -63.92 35.14 5.89
C LEU A 565 -64.02 36.55 5.27
N PRO A 566 -63.68 36.75 3.98
CA PRO A 566 -63.68 38.07 3.37
C PRO A 566 -65.11 38.64 3.27
N PRO A 567 -65.34 39.94 3.54
CA PRO A 567 -66.67 40.57 3.57
C PRO A 567 -67.51 40.38 2.29
N ARG A 568 -66.85 40.19 1.14
CA ARG A 568 -67.50 39.97 -0.15
C ARG A 568 -68.27 38.65 -0.22
N GLU A 569 -67.83 37.59 0.46
CA GLU A 569 -68.51 36.29 0.43
C GLU A 569 -69.77 36.29 1.31
N ILE A 570 -69.73 37.00 2.44
CA ILE A 570 -70.90 37.25 3.29
C ILE A 570 -71.95 38.03 2.49
N LEU A 571 -71.53 39.07 1.74
CA LEU A 571 -72.40 39.83 0.84
C LEU A 571 -72.97 38.98 -0.30
N GLY A 572 -72.18 38.06 -0.87
CA GLY A 572 -72.64 37.14 -1.91
C GLY A 572 -73.67 36.13 -1.39
N MET A 573 -73.45 35.56 -0.19
CA MET A 573 -74.44 34.71 0.48
C MET A 573 -75.72 35.48 0.78
N MET A 574 -75.62 36.74 1.24
CA MET A 574 -76.79 37.61 1.44
C MET A 574 -77.58 37.85 0.16
N GLN A 575 -76.91 38.11 -0.97
CA GLN A 575 -77.58 38.35 -2.25
C GLN A 575 -78.29 37.10 -2.77
N ASN A 576 -77.67 35.93 -2.65
CA ASN A 576 -78.27 34.66 -3.09
C ASN A 576 -79.46 34.26 -2.19
N LEU A 577 -79.35 34.44 -0.87
CA LEU A 577 -80.45 34.21 0.07
C LEU A 577 -81.59 35.21 -0.13
N HIS A 578 -81.27 36.49 -0.37
CA HIS A 578 -82.28 37.50 -0.67
C HIS A 578 -83.03 37.17 -1.95
N ARG A 579 -82.32 36.72 -2.99
CA ARG A 579 -82.93 36.27 -4.24
C ARG A 579 -83.78 35.01 -4.05
N TRP A 580 -83.34 34.07 -3.23
CA TRP A 580 -84.10 32.85 -2.93
C TRP A 580 -85.39 33.16 -2.15
N LEU A 581 -85.32 34.03 -1.13
CA LEU A 581 -86.52 34.52 -0.45
C LEU A 581 -87.46 35.22 -1.44
N LEU A 582 -86.98 36.14 -2.27
CA LEU A 582 -87.83 36.88 -3.20
C LEU A 582 -88.59 35.99 -4.21
N VAL A 583 -88.01 34.87 -4.64
CA VAL A 583 -88.68 33.93 -5.56
C VAL A 583 -89.88 33.23 -4.89
N GLU A 584 -89.77 32.83 -3.63
CA GLU A 584 -90.93 32.32 -2.85
C GLU A 584 -91.99 33.41 -2.59
N TRP A 585 -91.59 34.68 -2.59
CA TRP A 585 -92.50 35.81 -2.37
C TRP A 585 -93.36 36.11 -3.61
N GLU A 586 -92.83 35.95 -4.82
CA GLU A 586 -93.60 36.10 -6.06
C GLU A 586 -94.65 34.99 -6.25
N GLU A 587 -94.31 33.73 -5.93
CA GLU A 587 -95.27 32.62 -6.04
C GLU A 587 -96.44 32.73 -5.04
N SER A 588 -96.17 33.24 -3.84
CA SER A 588 -97.19 33.42 -2.79
C SER A 588 -98.11 34.62 -3.03
N ASP A 589 -97.61 35.71 -3.64
CA ASP A 589 -98.44 36.83 -4.07
C ASP A 589 -99.20 36.56 -5.38
N ALA A 590 -98.65 35.76 -6.29
CA ALA A 590 -99.35 35.29 -7.50
C ALA A 590 -100.57 34.42 -7.15
N LYS A 591 -100.46 33.51 -6.17
CA LYS A 591 -101.59 32.72 -5.66
C LYS A 591 -102.66 33.56 -4.96
N ARG A 592 -102.28 34.67 -4.31
CA ARG A 592 -103.24 35.61 -3.70
C ARG A 592 -104.01 36.47 -4.70
N LYS A 593 -103.41 36.79 -5.85
CA LYS A 593 -104.10 37.48 -6.96
C LYS A 593 -105.01 36.55 -7.75
N ALA A 594 -104.62 35.30 -7.98
CA ALA A 594 -105.44 34.31 -8.70
C ALA A 594 -106.76 33.95 -8.00
N GLY A 595 -106.85 34.11 -6.67
CA GLY A 595 -108.08 33.85 -5.91
C GLY A 595 -109.13 34.97 -5.92
N ARG A 596 -108.83 36.16 -6.50
CA ARG A 596 -109.70 37.35 -6.38
C ARG A 596 -110.55 37.65 -7.64
N ASP A 597 -110.24 37.05 -8.79
CA ASP A 597 -110.85 37.42 -10.10
C ASP A 597 -111.70 36.32 -10.78
N ALA A 598 -112.13 35.26 -10.07
CA ALA A 598 -112.97 34.23 -10.66
C ALA A 598 -114.47 34.64 -10.74
N ARG A 599 -114.93 35.14 -11.90
CA ARG A 599 -116.35 35.15 -12.30
C ARG A 599 -116.70 33.87 -13.10
N PRO A 600 -117.92 33.33 -12.98
CA PRO A 600 -118.31 32.07 -13.65
C PRO A 600 -118.61 32.27 -15.15
N PRO A 601 -118.38 31.25 -16.00
CA PRO A 601 -118.56 31.36 -17.45
C PRO A 601 -120.01 31.17 -17.92
N LEU A 602 -120.38 31.89 -18.98
CA LEU A 602 -121.61 31.73 -19.77
C LEU A 602 -121.42 30.69 -20.91
N PRO A 603 -122.50 30.09 -21.44
CA PRO A 603 -122.47 28.86 -22.24
C PRO A 603 -122.14 29.09 -23.74
N PRO A 604 -121.89 28.02 -24.53
CA PRO A 604 -121.11 28.07 -25.75
C PRO A 604 -121.97 28.42 -26.98
N GLY A 605 -121.41 29.25 -27.87
CA GLY A 605 -121.97 29.58 -29.17
C GLY A 605 -120.98 29.26 -30.29
N ASP A 606 -121.36 28.25 -31.08
CA ASP A 606 -121.08 27.92 -32.48
C ASP A 606 -119.75 28.30 -33.17
N GLN A 607 -119.15 27.26 -33.74
CA GLN A 607 -118.13 27.30 -34.80
C GLN A 607 -118.66 27.99 -36.08
N PRO A 608 -117.78 28.36 -37.02
CA PRO A 608 -117.58 27.43 -38.13
C PRO A 608 -116.14 27.34 -38.72
N ARG A 609 -115.78 26.09 -39.01
CA ARG A 609 -115.21 25.52 -40.25
C ARG A 609 -114.14 26.23 -41.08
N ASN A 610 -113.16 25.38 -41.41
CA ASN A 610 -112.39 25.23 -42.66
C ASN A 610 -111.41 26.36 -42.97
N THR A 611 -110.12 26.07 -43.16
CA THR A 611 -109.53 25.14 -44.15
C THR A 611 -108.20 24.57 -43.68
#